data_AF-A0AAU8P5B4-F1
#
_entry.id   AF-A0AAU8P5B4-F1
#
_cell.length_a   1.000
_cell.length_b   1.000
_cell.length_c   1.000
_cell.angle_alpha   90.00
_cell.angle_beta   90.00
_cell.angle_gamma   90.00
#
_symmetry.space_group_name_H-M   'P 1'
#
loop_
_entity.id
_entity.type
_entity.pdbx_description
1 polymer ?
#
loop_
_entity_poly.entity_id
_entity_poly.type
_entity_poly.pdbx_seq_one_letter_code
_entity_poly.pdbx_strand_id
1 'polypeptide(L)' 'MPEIYEPIDVNEYGEVDLLAMVEDEIILALPVVPVHESEHCEVSDADMVFGKLPPEAEKPNPFAALASLKRK' A
#
# COMPACT_ATOMS: atom_id res chain seq x y z
N MET A 1 23.96 18.38 -0.53
CA MET A 1 24.05 17.57 0.69
C MET A 1 24.49 16.17 0.27
N PRO A 2 25.28 15.43 1.07
CA PRO A 2 25.61 14.04 0.74
C PRO A 2 24.32 13.22 0.55
N GLU A 3 24.34 12.25 -0.37
CA GLU A 3 23.16 11.44 -0.73
C GLU A 3 22.59 10.61 0.42
N ILE A 4 23.41 10.36 1.44
CA ILE A 4 23.05 9.56 2.62
C ILE A 4 22.27 10.34 3.69
N TYR A 5 22.08 11.65 3.52
CA TYR A 5 21.36 12.47 4.49
C TYR A 5 20.01 12.88 3.94
N GLU A 6 18.99 12.73 4.77
CA GLU A 6 17.67 13.29 4.53
C GLU A 6 17.56 14.69 5.17
N PRO A 7 16.84 15.62 4.53
CA PRO A 7 16.60 16.93 5.10
C PRO A 7 15.73 16.80 6.36
N ILE A 8 16.02 17.60 7.39
CA ILE A 8 15.24 17.66 8.62
C ILE A 8 14.48 18.97 8.74
N ASP A 9 13.19 18.88 9.06
CA ASP A 9 12.36 20.03 9.36
C ASP A 9 12.56 20.45 10.81
N VAL A 10 12.71 21.76 11.02
CA VAL A 10 12.83 22.38 12.33
C VAL A 10 11.61 23.24 12.61
N ASN A 11 11.21 23.32 13.88
CA ASN A 11 10.10 24.18 14.30
C ASN A 11 10.51 25.68 14.31
N GLU A 12 9.59 26.56 14.71
CA GLU A 12 9.82 28.02 14.77
C GLU A 12 10.96 28.45 15.73
N TYR A 13 11.38 27.56 16.63
CA TYR A 13 12.47 27.77 17.58
C TYR A 13 13.80 27.14 17.13
N GLY A 14 13.83 26.49 15.96
CA GLY A 14 15.01 25.79 15.45
C GLY A 14 15.26 24.43 16.13
N GLU A 15 14.24 23.86 16.77
CA GLU A 15 14.32 22.56 17.43
C GLU A 15 13.80 21.45 16.52
N VAL A 16 14.24 20.22 16.80
CA VAL A 16 13.87 19.00 16.09
C VAL A 16 13.02 18.12 16.99
N ASP A 17 11.90 17.61 16.47
CA ASP A 17 11.09 16.60 17.16
C ASP A 17 11.64 15.19 16.90
N LEU A 18 12.54 14.75 17.77
CA LEU A 18 13.17 13.43 17.67
C LEU A 18 12.16 12.28 17.82
N LEU A 19 11.06 12.48 18.57
CA LEU A 19 10.08 11.43 18.77
C LEU A 19 9.32 11.17 17.48
N ALA A 20 8.83 12.23 16.85
CA ALA A 20 8.14 12.14 15.55
C ALA A 20 9.05 11.52 14.48
N MET A 21 10.33 11.93 14.42
CA MET A 21 11.30 11.34 13.49
C MET A 21 11.46 9.82 13.68
N VAL A 22 11.62 9.37 14.93
CA VAL A 22 11.79 7.94 15.22
C VAL A 22 10.50 7.16 14.90
N GLU A 23 9.33 7.77 15.13
CA GLU A 23 8.05 7.16 14.82
C GLU A 23 7.88 6.91 13.31
N ASP A 24 8.20 7.90 12.47
CA ASP A 24 8.11 7.76 11.01
C ASP A 24 9.02 6.64 10.49
N GLU A 25 10.27 6.57 10.97
CA GLU A 25 11.19 5.48 10.60
C GLU A 25 10.65 4.10 11.00
N ILE A 26 10.03 4.00 12.18
CA ILE A 26 9.40 2.76 12.63
C ILE A 26 8.20 2.41 11.72
N ILE A 27 7.34 3.38 11.40
CA ILE A 27 6.18 3.16 10.52
C ILE A 27 6.63 2.67 9.13
N LEU A 28 7.69 3.25 8.58
CA LEU A 28 8.24 2.84 7.27
C LEU A 28 8.90 1.46 7.32
N ALA A 29 9.49 1.08 8.46
CA ALA A 29 10.06 -0.25 8.67
C ALA A 29 9.01 -1.34 8.94
N LEU A 30 7.79 -0.96 9.35
CA LEU A 30 6.72 -1.91 9.65
C LEU A 30 6.10 -2.49 8.36
N PRO A 31 5.72 -3.78 8.38
CA PRO A 31 5.01 -4.38 7.25
C PRO A 31 3.61 -3.77 7.12
N VAL A 32 3.16 -3.60 5.86
CA VAL A 32 1.81 -3.07 5.54
C VAL A 32 0.70 -3.91 6.18
N VAL A 33 0.94 -5.21 6.33
CA VAL A 33 0.01 -6.14 6.99
C VAL A 33 0.81 -6.98 7.98
N PRO A 34 0.35 -7.13 9.24
CA PRO A 34 0.96 -8.06 10.17
C PRO A 34 0.83 -9.47 9.63
N VAL A 35 1.97 -10.13 9.42
CA VAL A 35 2.04 -11.52 8.95
C VAL A 35 2.90 -12.34 9.89
N HIS A 36 2.45 -13.56 10.18
CA HIS A 36 3.28 -14.60 10.80
C HIS A 36 3.82 -15.54 9.72
N GLU A 37 4.80 -16.37 10.08
CA GLU A 37 5.23 -17.47 9.22
C GLU A 37 4.10 -18.48 9.01
N SER A 38 4.00 -19.03 7.80
CA SER A 38 2.95 -20.00 7.46
C SER A 38 3.04 -21.27 8.32
N GLU A 39 4.24 -21.68 8.74
CA GLU A 39 4.45 -22.84 9.63
C GLU A 39 3.85 -22.63 11.04
N HIS A 40 3.57 -21.38 11.40
CA HIS A 40 2.98 -20.98 12.68
C HIS A 40 1.53 -20.50 12.53
N CYS A 41 0.91 -20.74 11.37
CA CYS A 41 -0.50 -20.46 11.16
C CYS A 41 -1.36 -21.53 11.84
N GLU A 42 -2.08 -21.14 12.91
CA GLU A 42 -3.02 -22.04 13.59
C GLU A 42 -4.29 -22.31 12.77
N VAL A 43 -4.50 -21.55 11.70
CA VAL A 43 -5.65 -21.68 10.78
C VAL A 43 -5.23 -22.53 9.59
N SER A 44 -5.92 -23.64 9.35
CA SER A 44 -5.66 -24.45 8.16
C SER A 44 -6.20 -23.78 6.90
N ASP A 45 -5.65 -24.10 5.72
CA ASP A 45 -6.18 -23.60 4.44
C ASP A 45 -7.67 -23.91 4.25
N ALA A 46 -8.16 -25.00 4.86
CA ALA A 46 -9.57 -25.40 4.82
C ALA A 46 -10.48 -24.49 5.67
N ASP A 47 -9.93 -23.79 6.65
CA ASP A 47 -10.66 -22.89 7.55
C ASP A 47 -10.68 -21.44 7.04
N MET A 48 -9.96 -21.14 5.96
CA MET A 48 -9.96 -19.81 5.36
C MET A 48 -11.27 -19.55 4.59
N VAL A 49 -12.08 -18.62 5.08
CA VAL A 49 -13.34 -18.19 4.42
C VAL A 49 -13.13 -16.89 3.68
N PHE A 50 -12.99 -16.97 2.35
CA PHE A 50 -13.07 -15.84 1.46
C PHE A 50 -14.52 -15.73 1.01
N GLY A 51 -15.24 -14.70 1.46
CA GLY A 51 -16.64 -14.48 1.08
C GLY A 51 -16.87 -14.55 -0.43
N LYS A 52 -18.13 -14.68 -0.86
CA LYS A 52 -18.45 -14.69 -2.30
C LYS A 52 -18.14 -13.31 -2.89
N LEU A 53 -17.18 -13.27 -3.82
CA LEU A 53 -16.99 -12.07 -4.63
C LEU A 53 -18.27 -11.79 -5.43
N PRO A 54 -18.71 -10.53 -5.53
CA PRO A 54 -19.81 -10.18 -6.41
C PRO A 54 -19.43 -10.54 -7.86
N PRO A 55 -20.41 -10.83 -8.74
CA PRO A 55 -20.14 -11.02 -10.15
C PRO A 55 -19.40 -9.79 -10.68
N GLU A 56 -18.29 -10.01 -11.36
CA GLU A 56 -17.50 -8.95 -11.96
C GLU A 56 -18.40 -8.15 -12.90
N ALA A 57 -18.57 -6.86 -12.64
CA ALA A 57 -19.34 -6.01 -13.53
C ALA A 57 -18.65 -6.04 -14.89
N GLU A 58 -19.38 -6.37 -15.96
CA GLU A 58 -18.89 -6.25 -17.33
C GLU A 58 -18.55 -4.78 -17.61
N LYS A 59 -17.31 -4.39 -17.31
CA LYS A 59 -16.77 -3.10 -17.72
C LYS A 59 -16.58 -3.17 -19.22
N PRO A 60 -17.26 -2.32 -20.02
CA PRO A 60 -16.99 -2.27 -21.44
C PRO A 60 -15.50 -1.96 -21.64
N ASN A 61 -14.88 -2.63 -22.62
CA ASN A 61 -13.48 -2.43 -22.96
C ASN A 61 -13.18 -0.91 -23.06
N PRO A 62 -12.10 -0.39 -22.43
CA PRO A 62 -11.79 1.04 -22.38
C PRO A 62 -11.59 1.68 -23.76
N PHE A 63 -11.43 0.87 -24.81
CA PHE A 63 -11.31 1.27 -26.20
C PHE A 63 -12.55 0.97 -27.04
N ALA A 64 -13.69 0.58 -26.45
CA ALA A 64 -14.94 0.32 -27.16
C ALA A 64 -15.39 1.51 -28.03
N ALA A 65 -15.07 2.74 -27.62
CA ALA A 65 -15.32 3.95 -28.41
C ALA A 65 -14.58 3.97 -29.76
N LEU A 66 -13.40 3.31 -29.87
CA LEU A 66 -12.60 3.28 -31.11
C LEU A 66 -13.27 2.47 -32.23
N ALA A 67 -14.22 1.59 -31.92
CA ALA A 67 -14.96 0.83 -32.93
C ALA A 67 -15.77 1.75 -33.86
N SER A 68 -16.25 2.88 -33.35
CA SER A 68 -17.01 3.87 -34.13
C SER A 68 -16.17 4.59 -35.20
N LEU A 69 -14.84 4.64 -35.04
CA LEU A 69 -13.91 5.32 -35.94
C LEU A 69 -13.48 4.44 -37.14
N LYS A 70 -13.88 3.16 -37.19
CA LYS A 70 -13.55 2.25 -38.30
C LYS A 70 -14.47 2.39 -39.53
N ARG A 71 -15.51 3.23 -39.49
CA ARG A 71 -16.44 3.47 -40.61
C ARG A 71 -16.51 4.94 -40.98
N LYS A 72 -15.39 5.49 -41.45
CA LYS A 72 -15.36 6.68 -42.30
C LYS A 72 -14.15 6.62 -43.22
#